data_AF-A0A6B3G7P5-F1
#
_entry.id   AF-A0A6B3G7P5-F1
#
_cell.length_a   1.000
_cell.length_b   1.000
_cell.length_c   1.000
_cell.angle_alpha   90.00
_cell.angle_beta   90.00
_cell.angle_gamma   90.00
#
_symmetry.space_group_name_H-M   'P 1'
#
loop_
_entity.id
_entity.type
_entity.pdbx_description
1 polymer ?
#
loop_
_entity_poly.entity_id
_entity_poly.type
_entity_poly.pdbx_seq_one_letter_code
_entity_poly.pdbx_strand_id
1 'polypeptide(L)'
;GEVASVAVEHPLYDHLPEAPYQYKELLGAIWREPLPPRLAPGERARTLASLLHTDPTGRAFTAELVQRSGLSPETWLKRLFAALLPPLLHFLYRYGTVFSPHGENAIVVFDENDVPVRLAIKDFVDDVNVSARALPEHASMPDEVRAVLLTEEPSFLTQFIHSGLFVGVFRYLSPLCEEQLGVSEDTFWSLVRAEIVRHHARFPELKERFELFDMLTPEIERLCLNRNRLHVDGYRDRASRPHAAIHGTVPNPLHPSARVRE
;
A
#
# COMPACT_ATOMS: atom_id res chain seq x y z
N GLY A 1 -3.70 3.31 17.00
CA GLY A 1 -2.75 2.21 16.74
C GLY A 1 -3.23 0.92 17.35
N GLU A 2 -2.40 -0.12 17.31
CA GLU A 2 -2.56 -1.34 18.10
C GLU A 2 -2.06 -1.03 19.53
N VAL A 3 -2.96 -1.02 20.51
CA VAL A 3 -2.70 -0.46 21.86
C VAL A 3 -2.58 -1.53 22.95
N ALA A 4 -3.03 -2.74 22.66
CA ALA A 4 -2.84 -3.90 23.52
C ALA A 4 -2.86 -5.16 22.66
N SER A 5 -2.11 -6.17 23.09
CA SER A 5 -2.13 -7.51 22.51
C SER A 5 -2.01 -8.56 23.59
N VAL A 6 -2.51 -9.76 23.31
CA VAL A 6 -2.27 -10.97 24.08
C VAL A 6 -1.99 -12.10 23.09
N ALA A 7 -0.98 -12.90 23.37
CA ALA A 7 -0.69 -14.14 22.68
C ALA A 7 -0.56 -15.24 23.73
N VAL A 8 -1.12 -16.42 23.44
CA VAL A 8 -1.04 -17.59 24.31
C VAL A 8 -0.11 -18.59 23.66
N GLU A 9 1.05 -18.80 24.26
CA GLU A 9 2.02 -19.81 23.84
C GLU A 9 1.39 -21.21 23.92
N HIS A 10 1.55 -21.99 22.85
CA HIS A 10 1.06 -23.36 22.81
C HIS A 10 2.08 -24.28 23.49
N PRO A 11 1.71 -25.03 24.56
CA PRO A 11 2.65 -25.79 25.40
C PRO A 11 3.36 -26.97 24.73
N LEU A 12 3.12 -27.19 23.43
CA LEU A 12 3.67 -28.31 22.65
C LEU A 12 4.23 -27.79 21.32
N TYR A 13 3.42 -27.11 20.51
CA TYR A 13 3.85 -26.64 19.19
C TYR A 13 4.95 -25.59 19.22
N ASP A 14 5.03 -24.75 20.25
CA ASP A 14 6.08 -23.72 20.33
C ASP A 14 7.47 -24.32 20.50
N HIS A 15 7.54 -25.51 21.10
CA HIS A 15 8.79 -26.27 21.24
C HIS A 15 9.14 -27.12 20.02
N LEU A 16 8.29 -27.14 18.98
CA LEU A 16 8.52 -27.88 17.75
C LEU A 16 9.00 -26.91 16.65
N PRO A 17 10.27 -26.96 16.23
CA PRO A 17 10.81 -26.04 15.22
C PRO A 17 10.09 -26.12 13.88
N GLU A 18 9.68 -27.33 13.49
CA GLU A 18 9.00 -27.59 12.21
C GLU A 18 7.48 -27.52 12.29
N ALA A 19 6.91 -27.19 13.47
CA ALA A 19 5.47 -27.00 13.57
C ALA A 19 5.03 -25.85 12.65
N PRO A 20 3.94 -26.05 11.89
CA PRO A 20 3.37 -25.01 11.06
C PRO A 20 3.14 -23.73 11.83
N TYR A 21 3.54 -22.58 11.26
CA TYR A 21 3.53 -21.32 12.01
C TYR A 21 2.11 -20.96 12.51
N GLN A 22 1.08 -21.34 11.77
CA GLN A 22 -0.32 -21.11 12.15
C GLN A 22 -0.70 -21.82 13.45
N TYR A 23 -0.04 -22.94 13.79
CA TYR A 23 -0.28 -23.66 15.05
C TYR A 23 0.38 -22.98 16.26
N LYS A 24 1.28 -22.03 16.03
CA LYS A 24 1.85 -21.14 17.06
C LYS A 24 1.03 -19.85 17.23
N GLU A 25 0.09 -19.60 16.32
CA GLU A 25 -0.75 -18.39 16.25
C GLU A 25 -2.23 -18.68 16.56
N LEU A 26 -2.53 -19.79 17.25
CA LEU A 26 -3.89 -20.29 17.44
C LEU A 26 -4.76 -19.43 18.35
N LEU A 27 -4.16 -18.78 19.35
CA LEU A 27 -4.90 -18.02 20.35
C LEU A 27 -4.18 -16.73 20.68
N GLY A 28 -4.77 -15.64 20.23
CA GLY A 28 -4.35 -14.29 20.56
C GLY A 28 -5.46 -13.29 20.29
N ALA A 29 -5.26 -12.06 20.77
CA ALA A 29 -6.12 -10.94 20.45
C ALA A 29 -5.31 -9.64 20.42
N ILE A 30 -5.74 -8.71 19.56
CA ILE A 30 -5.16 -7.38 19.45
C ILE A 30 -6.29 -6.37 19.52
N TRP A 31 -6.11 -5.32 20.32
CA TRP A 31 -7.03 -4.20 20.42
C TRP A 31 -6.48 -3.00 19.65
N ARG A 32 -7.32 -2.45 18.77
CA ARG A 32 -6.99 -1.29 17.94
C ARG A 32 -7.86 -0.12 18.30
N GLU A 33 -7.26 1.05 18.36
CA GLU A 33 -8.04 2.29 18.46
C GLU A 33 -8.96 2.41 17.24
N PRO A 34 -10.26 2.71 17.46
CA PRO A 34 -11.17 2.94 16.36
C PRO A 34 -10.84 4.28 15.68
N LEU A 35 -11.09 4.38 14.38
CA LEU A 35 -10.86 5.60 13.61
C LEU A 35 -11.88 6.75 13.89
N PRO A 36 -13.19 6.50 14.15
CA PRO A 36 -14.17 7.57 14.32
C PRO A 36 -13.81 8.70 15.30
N PRO A 37 -13.22 8.45 16.48
CA PRO A 37 -12.79 9.52 17.39
C PRO A 37 -11.69 10.44 16.83
N ARG A 38 -11.01 10.05 15.75
CA ARG A 38 -9.97 10.83 15.05
C ARG A 38 -10.51 11.56 13.82
N LEU A 39 -11.82 11.47 13.55
CA LEU A 39 -12.48 12.22 12.48
C LEU A 39 -12.92 13.59 12.99
N ALA A 40 -12.67 14.63 12.21
CA ALA A 40 -13.28 15.93 12.42
C ALA A 40 -14.78 15.86 12.05
N PRO A 41 -15.60 16.79 12.55
CA PRO A 41 -17.01 16.88 12.17
C PRO A 41 -17.19 16.90 10.64
N GLY A 42 -18.15 16.12 10.14
CA GLY A 42 -18.46 16.03 8.71
C GLY A 42 -17.62 15.03 7.91
N GLU A 43 -16.48 14.59 8.44
CA GLU A 43 -15.58 13.69 7.72
C GLU A 43 -16.07 12.24 7.71
N ARG A 44 -15.71 11.52 6.64
CA ARG A 44 -16.12 10.15 6.40
C ARG A 44 -14.91 9.30 6.08
N ALA A 45 -14.75 8.16 6.75
CA ALA A 45 -13.70 7.21 6.47
C ALA A 45 -14.23 6.02 5.68
N ARG A 46 -13.52 5.63 4.61
CA ARG A 46 -13.89 4.47 3.78
C ARG A 46 -12.64 3.68 3.41
N THR A 47 -12.76 2.35 3.38
CA THR A 47 -11.67 1.49 2.88
C THR A 47 -11.28 1.89 1.47
N LEU A 48 -9.99 1.86 1.15
CA LEU A 48 -9.50 2.13 -0.19
C LEU A 48 -10.12 1.16 -1.21
N ALA A 49 -10.40 -0.09 -0.82
CA ALA A 49 -11.10 -1.07 -1.66
C ALA A 49 -12.48 -0.59 -2.12
N SER A 50 -13.17 0.27 -1.34
CA SER A 50 -14.48 0.78 -1.74
C SER A 50 -14.43 1.60 -3.03
N LEU A 51 -13.28 2.20 -3.37
CA LEU A 51 -13.12 2.94 -4.62
C LEU A 51 -13.20 2.03 -5.87
N LEU A 52 -12.98 0.74 -5.70
CA LEU A 52 -13.07 -0.26 -6.76
C LEU A 52 -14.48 -0.87 -6.88
N HIS A 53 -15.38 -0.54 -5.94
CA HIS A 53 -16.72 -1.12 -5.93
C HIS A 53 -17.56 -0.59 -7.07
N THR A 54 -18.25 -1.49 -7.76
CA THR A 54 -19.34 -1.19 -8.69
C THR A 54 -20.62 -1.78 -8.14
N ASP A 55 -21.70 -0.99 -8.19
CA ASP A 55 -23.01 -1.47 -7.78
C ASP A 55 -23.61 -2.45 -8.81
N PRO A 56 -24.75 -3.11 -8.53
CA PRO A 56 -25.38 -4.04 -9.46
C PRO A 56 -25.83 -3.44 -10.81
N THR A 57 -25.90 -2.12 -10.91
CA THR A 57 -26.20 -1.41 -12.17
C THR A 57 -24.94 -1.02 -12.96
N GLY A 58 -23.76 -1.32 -12.41
CA GLY A 58 -22.46 -1.01 -13.00
C GLY A 58 -21.89 0.35 -12.60
N ARG A 59 -22.55 1.11 -11.72
CA ARG A 59 -22.04 2.42 -11.30
C ARG A 59 -20.88 2.27 -10.34
N ALA A 60 -19.72 2.81 -10.70
CA ALA A 60 -18.55 2.83 -9.83
C ALA A 60 -18.76 3.79 -8.65
N PHE A 61 -18.42 3.35 -7.45
CA PHE A 61 -18.49 4.17 -6.24
C PHE A 61 -17.61 5.41 -6.35
N THR A 62 -16.41 5.29 -6.96
CA THR A 62 -15.55 6.44 -7.25
C THR A 62 -16.26 7.48 -8.13
N ALA A 63 -17.03 7.05 -9.13
CA ALA A 63 -17.71 7.98 -10.01
C ALA A 63 -18.82 8.75 -9.29
N GLU A 64 -19.50 8.11 -8.34
CA GLU A 64 -20.47 8.76 -7.46
C GLU A 64 -19.81 9.78 -6.52
N LEU A 65 -18.66 9.46 -5.93
CA LEU A 65 -17.93 10.40 -5.07
C LEU A 65 -17.45 11.63 -5.84
N VAL A 66 -16.93 11.43 -7.05
CA VAL A 66 -16.52 12.55 -7.93
C VAL A 66 -17.71 13.44 -8.24
N GLN A 67 -18.85 12.87 -8.62
CA GLN A 67 -20.07 13.63 -8.90
C GLN A 67 -20.55 14.44 -7.69
N ARG A 68 -20.58 13.83 -6.49
CA ARG A 68 -21.00 14.50 -5.25
C ARG A 68 -20.07 15.62 -4.83
N SER A 69 -18.78 15.48 -5.10
CA SER A 69 -17.80 16.51 -4.76
C SER A 69 -17.91 17.79 -5.57
N GLY A 70 -18.59 17.75 -6.72
CA GLY A 70 -18.66 18.87 -7.66
C GLY A 70 -17.32 19.22 -8.33
N LEU A 71 -16.25 18.45 -8.07
CA LEU A 71 -14.95 18.63 -8.71
C LEU A 71 -14.91 17.98 -10.09
N SER A 72 -14.02 18.47 -10.95
CA SER A 72 -13.68 17.71 -12.16
C SER A 72 -12.98 16.40 -11.78
N PRO A 73 -13.15 15.32 -12.56
CA PRO A 73 -12.52 14.03 -12.29
C PRO A 73 -11.01 14.09 -12.04
N GLU A 74 -10.26 14.80 -12.89
CA GLU A 74 -8.82 14.96 -12.71
C GLU A 74 -8.46 15.72 -11.42
N THR A 75 -9.26 16.71 -11.02
CA THR A 75 -9.02 17.46 -9.78
C THR A 75 -9.26 16.57 -8.58
N TRP A 76 -10.33 15.77 -8.60
CA TRP A 76 -10.61 14.81 -7.53
C TRP A 76 -9.52 13.73 -7.42
N LEU A 77 -9.03 13.20 -8.55
CA LEU A 77 -7.92 12.24 -8.56
C LEU A 77 -6.62 12.86 -8.04
N LYS A 78 -6.31 14.11 -8.39
CA LYS A 78 -5.18 14.84 -7.80
C LYS A 78 -5.30 14.93 -6.27
N ARG A 79 -6.51 15.14 -5.74
CA ARG A 79 -6.77 15.13 -4.29
C ARG A 79 -6.57 13.74 -3.68
N LEU A 80 -7.06 12.69 -4.35
CA LEU A 80 -6.84 11.30 -3.94
C LEU A 80 -5.34 10.99 -3.83
N PHE A 81 -4.56 11.26 -4.89
CA PHE A 81 -3.12 10.95 -4.89
C PHE A 81 -2.35 11.80 -3.89
N ALA A 82 -2.71 13.08 -3.70
CA ALA A 82 -2.11 13.94 -2.69
C ALA A 82 -2.43 13.50 -1.24
N ALA A 83 -3.56 12.83 -1.02
CA ALA A 83 -3.90 12.24 0.29
C ALA A 83 -3.15 10.92 0.53
N LEU A 84 -2.91 10.13 -0.52
CA LEU A 84 -2.33 8.78 -0.43
C LEU A 84 -0.79 8.77 -0.49
N LEU A 85 -0.20 9.35 -1.52
CA LEU A 85 1.19 9.09 -1.89
C LEU A 85 2.22 9.80 -1.00
N PRO A 86 2.09 11.10 -0.66
CA PRO A 86 3.10 11.79 0.13
C PRO A 86 3.51 11.10 1.44
N PRO A 87 2.59 10.62 2.30
CA PRO A 87 3.00 9.91 3.50
C PRO A 87 3.72 8.59 3.20
N LEU A 88 3.20 7.78 2.26
CA LEU A 88 3.81 6.50 1.88
C LEU A 88 5.23 6.68 1.33
N LEU A 89 5.40 7.65 0.41
CA LEU A 89 6.69 7.98 -0.19
C LEU A 89 7.67 8.54 0.85
N HIS A 90 7.19 9.39 1.76
CA HIS A 90 8.07 9.96 2.77
C HIS A 90 8.64 8.88 3.70
N PHE A 91 7.79 7.96 4.15
CA PHE A 91 8.23 6.84 4.99
C PHE A 91 9.23 5.93 4.26
N LEU A 92 8.97 5.61 2.99
CA LEU A 92 9.89 4.85 2.16
C LEU A 92 11.24 5.58 2.00
N TYR A 93 11.23 6.83 1.52
CA TYR A 93 12.48 7.52 1.19
C TYR A 93 13.30 7.93 2.41
N ARG A 94 12.65 8.53 3.41
CA ARG A 94 13.33 9.05 4.60
C ARG A 94 13.75 7.92 5.53
N TYR A 95 12.82 7.02 5.84
CA TYR A 95 13.00 6.02 6.90
C TYR A 95 13.26 4.62 6.37
N GLY A 96 13.22 4.40 5.05
CA GLY A 96 13.29 3.05 4.47
C GLY A 96 12.20 2.16 5.04
N THR A 97 11.03 2.71 5.35
CA THR A 97 9.93 2.02 6.03
C THR A 97 8.73 1.98 5.11
N VAL A 98 8.11 0.83 4.98
CA VAL A 98 6.90 0.67 4.17
C VAL A 98 5.78 0.08 5.01
N PHE A 99 4.57 0.43 4.61
CA PHE A 99 3.34 -0.19 5.07
C PHE A 99 2.78 -0.99 3.90
N SER A 100 1.76 -1.82 4.14
CA SER A 100 1.02 -2.51 3.08
C SER A 100 -0.25 -1.73 2.69
N PRO A 101 -0.21 -0.76 1.73
CA PRO A 101 -1.34 0.10 1.38
C PRO A 101 -2.34 -0.59 0.43
N HIS A 102 -2.66 -1.86 0.66
CA HIS A 102 -3.70 -2.53 -0.13
C HIS A 102 -5.10 -2.06 0.27
N GLY A 103 -6.10 -2.41 -0.55
CA GLY A 103 -7.47 -1.91 -0.43
C GLY A 103 -8.04 -2.01 0.99
N GLU A 104 -7.79 -3.10 1.69
CA GLU A 104 -8.30 -3.34 3.05
C GLU A 104 -7.54 -2.61 4.18
N ASN A 105 -6.23 -2.38 4.04
CA ASN A 105 -5.38 -1.83 5.12
C ASN A 105 -5.17 -0.31 5.02
N ALA A 106 -5.51 0.27 3.86
CA ALA A 106 -5.61 1.70 3.65
C ALA A 106 -7.06 2.18 3.78
N ILE A 107 -7.25 3.27 4.54
CA ILE A 107 -8.53 3.95 4.71
C ILE A 107 -8.37 5.38 4.20
N VAL A 108 -9.21 5.76 3.24
CA VAL A 108 -9.27 7.13 2.73
C VAL A 108 -10.29 7.89 3.57
N VAL A 109 -9.85 9.02 4.12
CA VAL A 109 -10.77 9.96 4.77
C VAL A 109 -11.15 11.06 3.80
N PHE A 110 -12.44 11.32 3.74
CA PHE A 110 -13.08 12.32 2.91
C PHE A 110 -13.64 13.43 3.79
N ASP A 111 -13.63 14.65 3.28
CA ASP A 111 -14.37 15.76 3.89
C ASP A 111 -15.90 15.61 3.69
N GLU A 112 -16.64 16.60 4.17
CA GLU A 112 -18.10 16.68 4.07
C GLU A 112 -18.64 16.69 2.61
N ASN A 113 -17.78 17.05 1.65
CA ASN A 113 -18.09 17.09 0.22
C ASN A 113 -17.52 15.88 -0.54
N ASP A 114 -17.18 14.78 0.15
CA ASP A 114 -16.66 13.56 -0.47
C ASP A 114 -15.32 13.79 -1.25
N VAL A 115 -14.52 14.77 -0.85
CA VAL A 115 -13.16 15.00 -1.37
C VAL A 115 -12.13 14.28 -0.49
N PRO A 116 -11.18 13.49 -1.06
CA PRO A 116 -10.12 12.85 -0.29
C PRO A 116 -9.21 13.88 0.38
N VAL A 117 -8.98 13.74 1.68
CA VAL A 117 -8.16 14.69 2.47
C VAL A 117 -6.98 14.06 3.19
N ARG A 118 -7.08 12.77 3.58
CA ARG A 118 -5.97 12.06 4.24
C ARG A 118 -6.07 10.55 4.13
N LEU A 119 -4.93 9.89 4.32
CA LEU A 119 -4.79 8.46 4.49
C LEU A 119 -4.72 8.11 5.98
N ALA A 120 -5.47 7.08 6.38
CA ALA A 120 -5.24 6.35 7.61
C ALA A 120 -4.81 4.92 7.27
N ILE A 121 -3.77 4.43 7.95
CA ILE A 121 -3.22 3.08 7.78
C ILE A 121 -3.53 2.28 9.05
N LYS A 122 -3.87 1.01 8.87
CA LYS A 122 -4.01 0.02 9.94
C LYS A 122 -3.14 -1.21 9.65
N ASP A 123 -3.10 -2.15 10.60
CA ASP A 123 -2.31 -3.39 10.56
C ASP A 123 -0.81 -3.08 10.51
N PHE A 124 -0.20 -2.75 11.66
CA PHE A 124 1.22 -2.40 11.70
C PHE A 124 2.10 -3.61 12.06
N VAL A 125 1.66 -4.44 13.01
CA VAL A 125 2.47 -5.54 13.57
C VAL A 125 2.96 -6.53 12.51
N ASP A 126 2.15 -6.86 11.50
CA ASP A 126 2.48 -7.90 10.51
C ASP A 126 2.90 -7.36 9.13
N ASP A 127 2.73 -6.05 8.88
CA ASP A 127 2.77 -5.47 7.52
C ASP A 127 3.78 -4.32 7.37
N VAL A 128 4.55 -4.01 8.42
CA VAL A 128 5.61 -3.00 8.38
C VAL A 128 6.95 -3.67 8.12
N ASN A 129 7.57 -3.30 6.99
CA ASN A 129 8.94 -3.70 6.67
C ASN A 129 9.86 -2.48 6.66
N VAL A 130 11.12 -2.72 7.00
CA VAL A 130 12.18 -1.70 6.97
C VAL A 130 13.33 -2.11 6.06
N SER A 131 14.17 -1.15 5.67
CA SER A 131 15.27 -1.43 4.77
C SER A 131 16.36 -2.24 5.46
N ALA A 132 16.79 -3.32 4.80
CA ALA A 132 17.98 -4.08 5.20
C ALA A 132 19.27 -3.24 5.08
N ARG A 133 19.27 -2.22 4.21
CA ARG A 133 20.36 -1.23 4.15
C ARG A 133 20.20 -0.24 5.30
N ALA A 134 21.23 -0.16 6.15
CA ALA A 134 21.25 0.77 7.27
C ALA A 134 21.12 2.23 6.81
N LEU A 135 20.16 2.94 7.41
CA LEU A 135 19.93 4.36 7.22
C LEU A 135 20.21 5.11 8.53
N PRO A 136 20.71 6.37 8.51
CA PRO A 136 20.90 7.16 9.73
C PRO A 136 19.67 7.23 10.62
N GLU A 137 18.47 7.29 10.05
CA GLU A 137 17.20 7.34 10.78
C GLU A 137 16.93 6.05 11.57
N HIS A 138 17.56 4.92 11.22
CA HIS A 138 17.44 3.68 11.96
C HIS A 138 18.18 3.73 13.30
N ALA A 139 19.13 4.66 13.50
CA ALA A 139 19.91 4.72 14.74
C ALA A 139 19.06 5.05 15.98
N SER A 140 17.91 5.71 15.80
CA SER A 140 16.96 6.00 16.89
C SER A 140 15.87 4.93 17.07
N MET A 141 15.89 3.84 16.29
CA MET A 141 14.92 2.76 16.42
C MET A 141 15.22 1.94 17.68
N PRO A 142 14.25 1.73 18.59
CA PRO A 142 14.43 0.86 19.76
C PRO A 142 14.84 -0.56 19.36
N ASP A 143 15.71 -1.18 20.14
CA ASP A 143 16.24 -2.52 19.85
C ASP A 143 15.13 -3.58 19.82
N GLU A 144 14.13 -3.46 20.68
CA GLU A 144 12.96 -4.34 20.70
C GLU A 144 12.14 -4.26 19.40
N VAL A 145 12.05 -3.07 18.79
CA VAL A 145 11.37 -2.87 17.50
C VAL A 145 12.22 -3.44 16.37
N ARG A 146 13.54 -3.17 16.38
CA ARG A 146 14.48 -3.70 15.38
C ARG A 146 14.49 -5.22 15.36
N ALA A 147 14.37 -5.87 16.52
CA ALA A 147 14.38 -7.32 16.64
C ALA A 147 13.14 -8.00 16.03
N VAL A 148 12.05 -7.27 15.86
CA VAL A 148 10.75 -7.81 15.41
C VAL A 148 10.44 -7.43 13.96
N LEU A 149 10.77 -6.21 13.52
CA LEU A 149 10.45 -5.76 12.16
C LEU A 149 11.19 -6.57 11.09
N LEU A 150 10.46 -6.95 10.04
CA LEU A 150 11.05 -7.61 8.89
C LEU A 150 11.88 -6.61 8.09
N THR A 151 13.02 -7.07 7.58
CA THR A 151 13.92 -6.28 6.75
C THR A 151 13.91 -6.76 5.32
N GLU A 152 13.84 -5.84 4.36
CA GLU A 152 13.88 -6.15 2.95
C GLU A 152 14.90 -5.30 2.20
N GLU A 153 15.42 -5.83 1.10
CA GLU A 153 16.30 -5.06 0.22
C GLU A 153 15.57 -3.82 -0.34
N PRO A 154 16.25 -2.68 -0.51
CA PRO A 154 15.64 -1.43 -0.99
C PRO A 154 14.80 -1.57 -2.26
N SER A 155 15.26 -2.37 -3.23
CA SER A 155 14.54 -2.61 -4.48
C SER A 155 13.25 -3.41 -4.30
N PHE A 156 13.16 -4.24 -3.27
CA PHE A 156 11.95 -4.99 -2.95
C PHE A 156 10.97 -4.14 -2.15
N LEU A 157 11.43 -3.23 -1.29
CA LEU A 157 10.55 -2.34 -0.53
C LEU A 157 9.62 -1.50 -1.41
N THR A 158 10.07 -1.08 -2.61
CA THR A 158 9.22 -0.36 -3.56
C THR A 158 8.00 -1.19 -3.99
N GLN A 159 8.07 -2.54 -3.93
CA GLN A 159 6.96 -3.43 -4.26
C GLN A 159 5.75 -3.26 -3.35
N PHE A 160 5.92 -2.79 -2.12
CA PHE A 160 4.77 -2.50 -1.25
C PHE A 160 3.86 -1.42 -1.84
N ILE A 161 4.43 -0.46 -2.56
CA ILE A 161 3.67 0.57 -3.27
C ILE A 161 3.37 0.13 -4.71
N HIS A 162 4.37 -0.38 -5.46
CA HIS A 162 4.17 -0.84 -6.83
C HIS A 162 3.14 -1.97 -6.91
N SER A 163 3.38 -3.08 -6.23
CA SER A 163 2.47 -4.22 -6.26
C SER A 163 1.23 -3.99 -5.39
N GLY A 164 1.39 -3.49 -4.17
CA GLY A 164 0.27 -3.31 -3.23
C GLY A 164 -0.75 -2.26 -3.66
N LEU A 165 -0.28 -1.08 -4.07
CA LEU A 165 -1.15 0.04 -4.45
C LEU A 165 -1.34 0.14 -5.97
N PHE A 166 -0.26 0.14 -6.76
CA PHE A 166 -0.39 0.40 -8.20
C PHE A 166 -1.02 -0.79 -8.93
N VAL A 167 -0.47 -2.00 -8.74
CA VAL A 167 -0.99 -3.22 -9.38
C VAL A 167 -2.23 -3.76 -8.67
N GLY A 168 -2.26 -3.66 -7.34
CA GLY A 168 -3.35 -4.20 -6.50
C GLY A 168 -4.61 -3.33 -6.47
N VAL A 169 -4.49 -2.01 -6.69
CA VAL A 169 -5.62 -1.08 -6.61
C VAL A 169 -5.74 -0.24 -7.88
N PHE A 170 -4.72 0.53 -8.24
CA PHE A 170 -4.84 1.52 -9.33
C PHE A 170 -5.04 0.90 -10.70
N ARG A 171 -4.48 -0.29 -10.97
CA ARG A 171 -4.76 -1.06 -12.18
C ARG A 171 -6.25 -1.37 -12.37
N TYR A 172 -7.03 -1.46 -11.29
CA TYR A 172 -8.47 -1.66 -11.34
C TYR A 172 -9.25 -0.35 -11.29
N LEU A 173 -8.71 0.66 -10.61
CA LEU A 173 -9.33 1.98 -10.52
C LEU A 173 -9.26 2.74 -11.86
N SER A 174 -8.12 2.66 -12.56
CA SER A 174 -7.87 3.40 -13.80
C SER A 174 -8.93 3.11 -14.88
N PRO A 175 -9.27 1.84 -15.20
CA PRO A 175 -10.36 1.55 -16.15
C PRO A 175 -11.72 2.11 -15.73
N LEU A 176 -12.04 2.11 -14.43
CA LEU A 176 -13.31 2.71 -13.94
C LEU A 176 -13.33 4.23 -14.15
N CYS A 177 -12.18 4.89 -13.96
CA CYS A 177 -12.03 6.32 -14.24
C CYS A 177 -12.10 6.62 -15.74
N GLU A 178 -11.55 5.77 -16.59
CA GLU A 178 -11.64 5.94 -18.03
C GLU A 178 -13.09 5.78 -18.51
N GLU A 179 -13.74 4.68 -18.15
CA GLU A 179 -15.10 4.35 -18.61
C GLU A 179 -16.15 5.33 -18.09
N GLN A 180 -16.08 5.72 -16.81
CA GLN A 180 -17.17 6.45 -16.15
C GLN A 180 -16.87 7.91 -15.85
N LEU A 181 -15.60 8.34 -15.97
CA LEU A 181 -15.18 9.71 -15.72
C LEU A 181 -14.45 10.36 -16.90
N GLY A 182 -14.17 9.62 -17.97
CA GLY A 182 -13.47 10.14 -19.16
C GLY A 182 -12.00 10.48 -18.92
N VAL A 183 -11.38 9.93 -17.86
CA VAL A 183 -9.96 10.12 -17.57
C VAL A 183 -9.19 8.93 -18.15
N SER A 184 -8.49 9.14 -19.26
CA SER A 184 -7.70 8.06 -19.89
C SER A 184 -6.68 7.46 -18.93
N GLU A 185 -6.30 6.20 -19.14
CA GLU A 185 -5.28 5.53 -18.34
C GLU A 185 -3.95 6.32 -18.33
N ASP A 186 -3.55 6.86 -19.48
CA ASP A 186 -2.36 7.73 -19.58
C ASP A 186 -2.45 8.97 -18.69
N THR A 187 -3.62 9.60 -18.64
CA THR A 187 -3.85 10.75 -17.77
C THR A 187 -3.80 10.33 -16.32
N PHE A 188 -4.47 9.23 -15.95
CA PHE A 188 -4.46 8.68 -14.59
C PHE A 188 -3.03 8.47 -14.09
N TRP A 189 -2.19 7.73 -14.83
CA TRP A 189 -0.80 7.47 -14.43
C TRP A 189 0.09 8.70 -14.51
N SER A 190 -0.23 9.68 -15.38
CA SER A 190 0.44 11.00 -15.38
C SER A 190 0.22 11.75 -14.07
N LEU A 191 -0.99 11.70 -13.51
CA LEU A 191 -1.31 12.33 -12.24
C LEU A 191 -0.58 11.64 -11.08
N VAL A 192 -0.52 10.30 -11.08
CA VAL A 192 0.27 9.53 -10.09
C VAL A 192 1.75 9.92 -10.16
N ARG A 193 2.33 9.92 -11.37
CA ARG A 193 3.73 10.30 -11.60
C ARG A 193 4.00 11.73 -11.17
N ALA A 194 3.11 12.66 -11.52
CA ALA A 194 3.25 14.07 -11.15
C ALA A 194 3.30 14.26 -9.63
N GLU A 195 2.52 13.49 -8.87
CA GLU A 195 2.53 13.53 -7.42
C GLU A 195 3.85 13.00 -6.82
N ILE A 196 4.42 11.92 -7.38
CA ILE A 196 5.74 11.43 -6.99
C ILE A 196 6.83 12.48 -7.26
N VAL A 197 6.82 13.09 -8.45
CA VAL A 197 7.78 14.15 -8.81
C VAL A 197 7.60 15.40 -7.94
N ARG A 198 6.35 15.74 -7.59
CA ARG A 198 6.06 16.83 -6.65
C ARG A 198 6.63 16.54 -5.26
N HIS A 199 6.58 15.28 -4.81
CA HIS A 199 7.23 14.85 -3.58
C HIS A 199 8.76 15.01 -3.68
N HIS A 200 9.38 14.58 -4.77
CA HIS A 200 10.82 14.74 -5.00
C HIS A 200 11.26 16.21 -4.94
N ALA A 201 10.50 17.09 -5.61
CA ALA A 201 10.78 18.53 -5.61
C ALA A 201 10.62 19.19 -4.24
N ARG A 202 9.76 18.63 -3.36
CA ARG A 202 9.56 19.12 -1.99
C ARG A 202 10.70 18.75 -1.04
N PHE A 203 11.41 17.65 -1.30
CA PHE A 203 12.49 17.12 -0.45
C PHE A 203 13.77 16.85 -1.26
N PRO A 204 14.37 17.88 -1.89
CA PRO A 204 15.55 17.70 -2.74
C PRO A 204 16.76 17.08 -2.00
N GLU A 205 16.83 17.23 -0.68
CA GLU A 205 17.84 16.63 0.18
C GLU A 205 17.77 15.09 0.24
N LEU A 206 16.66 14.48 -0.19
CA LEU A 206 16.49 13.02 -0.25
C LEU A 206 16.84 12.42 -1.62
N LYS A 207 17.53 13.17 -2.50
CA LYS A 207 17.86 12.72 -3.86
C LYS A 207 18.49 11.32 -3.92
N GLU A 208 19.50 11.04 -3.10
CA GLU A 208 20.14 9.72 -3.04
C GLU A 208 19.17 8.62 -2.59
N ARG A 209 18.15 8.97 -1.81
CA ARG A 209 17.08 8.04 -1.41
C ARG A 209 16.11 7.76 -2.55
N PHE A 210 15.85 8.74 -3.42
CA PHE A 210 15.03 8.52 -4.61
C PHE A 210 15.69 7.51 -5.56
N GLU A 211 17.02 7.57 -5.68
CA GLU A 211 17.82 6.61 -6.45
C GLU A 211 17.86 5.23 -5.77
N LEU A 212 17.96 5.19 -4.43
CA LEU A 212 17.95 3.95 -3.66
C LEU A 212 16.62 3.19 -3.70
N PHE A 213 15.50 3.92 -3.67
CA PHE A 213 14.14 3.37 -3.68
C PHE A 213 13.42 3.81 -4.97
N ASP A 214 13.98 3.46 -6.13
CA ASP A 214 13.51 3.98 -7.42
C ASP A 214 12.07 3.53 -7.76
N MET A 215 11.13 4.45 -7.56
CA MET A 215 9.71 4.26 -7.90
C MET A 215 9.41 4.44 -9.39
N LEU A 216 10.35 5.03 -10.15
CA LEU A 216 10.18 5.40 -11.56
C LEU A 216 11.00 4.52 -12.51
N THR A 217 11.55 3.40 -12.01
CA THR A 217 12.22 2.35 -12.81
C THR A 217 11.40 1.96 -14.06
N PRO A 218 12.01 1.61 -15.20
CA PRO A 218 11.28 1.23 -16.43
C PRO A 218 10.39 -0.01 -16.28
N GLU A 219 10.76 -0.95 -15.41
CA GLU A 219 10.02 -2.20 -15.21
C GLU A 219 9.89 -2.52 -13.72
N ILE A 220 8.79 -3.20 -13.39
CA ILE A 220 8.45 -3.64 -12.03
C ILE A 220 8.39 -5.17 -12.04
N GLU A 221 8.97 -5.81 -11.01
CA GLU A 221 8.82 -7.24 -10.78
C GLU A 221 7.35 -7.63 -10.57
N ARG A 222 6.91 -8.72 -11.20
CA ARG A 222 5.52 -9.17 -11.09
C ARG A 222 5.34 -10.13 -9.91
N LEU A 223 4.84 -9.60 -8.80
CA LEU A 223 4.37 -10.41 -7.67
C LEU A 223 3.08 -11.18 -8.05
N CYS A 224 3.19 -12.50 -8.14
CA CYS A 224 2.14 -13.38 -8.63
C CYS A 224 1.40 -14.07 -7.48
N LEU A 225 0.50 -13.35 -6.80
CA LEU A 225 -0.24 -13.90 -5.63
C LEU A 225 -1.02 -15.20 -5.95
N ASN A 226 -1.66 -15.27 -7.11
CA ASN A 226 -2.34 -16.51 -7.54
C ASN A 226 -1.36 -17.66 -7.78
N ARG A 227 -0.12 -17.37 -8.19
CA ARG A 227 0.91 -18.40 -8.40
C ARG A 227 1.36 -19.01 -7.08
N ASN A 228 1.47 -18.22 -6.01
CA ASN A 228 1.68 -18.76 -4.66
C ASN A 228 0.59 -19.76 -4.32
N ARG A 229 -0.66 -19.35 -4.46
CA ARG A 229 -1.79 -20.17 -4.02
C ARG A 229 -2.03 -21.40 -4.88
N LEU A 230 -1.80 -21.32 -6.18
CA LEU A 230 -2.13 -22.41 -7.12
C LEU A 230 -0.95 -23.32 -7.44
N HIS A 231 0.29 -22.86 -7.33
CA HIS A 231 1.46 -23.61 -7.80
C HIS A 231 2.57 -23.80 -6.75
N VAL A 232 2.93 -22.75 -6.01
CA VAL A 232 4.14 -22.78 -5.16
C VAL A 232 3.82 -23.31 -3.76
N ASP A 233 2.86 -22.68 -3.09
CA ASP A 233 2.55 -22.92 -1.68
C ASP A 233 1.32 -23.80 -1.51
N GLY A 234 0.32 -23.65 -2.37
CA GLY A 234 -0.92 -24.40 -2.24
C GLY A 234 -1.64 -24.06 -0.93
N TYR A 235 -2.19 -25.09 -0.29
CA TYR A 235 -2.76 -25.06 1.07
C TYR A 235 -1.89 -25.86 2.05
N ARG A 236 -0.57 -25.94 1.80
CA ARG A 236 0.33 -26.73 2.65
C ARG A 236 0.68 -25.97 3.93
N ASP A 237 0.73 -26.73 5.01
CA ASP A 237 1.26 -26.28 6.29
C ASP A 237 2.78 -26.09 6.20
N ARG A 238 3.29 -24.97 6.74
CA ARG A 238 4.72 -24.62 6.71
C ARG A 238 5.17 -23.99 8.02
N ALA A 239 6.41 -24.24 8.42
CA ALA A 239 7.01 -23.64 9.61
C ALA A 239 7.24 -22.13 9.49
N SER A 240 7.21 -21.56 8.27
CA SER A 240 7.39 -20.13 8.01
C SER A 240 6.30 -19.57 7.11
N ARG A 241 6.06 -18.26 7.23
CA ARG A 241 5.12 -17.52 6.38
C ARG A 241 5.58 -17.51 4.92
N PRO A 242 4.68 -17.72 3.94
CA PRO A 242 5.04 -17.73 2.53
C PRO A 242 5.44 -16.33 2.05
N HIS A 243 6.40 -16.26 1.13
CA HIS A 243 6.78 -15.03 0.45
C HIS A 243 6.17 -15.00 -0.95
N ALA A 244 5.71 -13.84 -1.39
CA ALA A 244 5.09 -13.69 -2.72
C ALA A 244 6.08 -14.09 -3.84
N ALA A 245 5.63 -14.97 -4.73
CA ALA A 245 6.42 -15.48 -5.84
C ALA A 245 6.54 -14.41 -6.93
N ILE A 246 7.76 -14.06 -7.27
CA ILE A 246 8.07 -13.19 -8.41
C ILE A 246 8.14 -14.05 -9.67
N HIS A 247 7.49 -13.59 -10.75
CA HIS A 247 7.64 -14.25 -12.05
C HIS A 247 7.53 -13.26 -13.22
N GLY A 248 8.68 -12.87 -13.75
CA GLY A 248 8.81 -11.88 -14.83
C GLY A 248 8.63 -10.44 -14.36
N THR A 249 8.60 -9.52 -15.32
CA THR A 249 8.43 -8.08 -15.10
C THR A 249 7.25 -7.54 -15.91
N VAL A 250 6.79 -6.35 -15.55
CA VAL A 250 5.82 -5.55 -16.33
C VAL A 250 6.35 -4.13 -16.51
N PRO A 251 6.01 -3.44 -17.62
CA PRO A 251 6.36 -2.03 -17.78
C PRO A 251 5.79 -1.19 -16.64
N ASN A 252 6.59 -0.26 -16.11
CA ASN A 252 6.12 0.69 -15.11
C ASN A 252 5.33 1.82 -15.80
N PRO A 253 4.02 2.01 -15.53
CA PRO A 253 3.24 3.07 -16.17
C PRO A 253 3.72 4.50 -15.80
N LEU A 254 4.59 4.62 -14.78
CA LEU A 254 5.21 5.87 -14.38
C LEU A 254 6.46 6.23 -15.19
N HIS A 255 7.03 5.26 -15.92
CA HIS A 255 8.23 5.50 -16.72
C HIS A 255 7.83 6.04 -18.11
N PRO A 256 8.52 7.07 -18.65
CA PRO A 256 8.16 7.69 -19.93
C PRO A 256 8.09 6.71 -21.11
N SER A 257 8.92 5.67 -21.13
CA SER A 257 8.92 4.68 -22.22
C SER A 257 7.71 3.75 -22.23
N ALA A 258 6.95 3.66 -21.13
CA ALA A 258 5.74 2.83 -21.07
C ALA A 258 4.61 3.39 -21.94
N ARG A 259 4.67 4.68 -22.29
CA ARG A 259 3.64 5.41 -23.06
C ARG A 259 3.84 5.37 -24.57
N VAL A 260 4.90 4.72 -25.04
CA VAL A 260 5.33 4.74 -26.45
C VAL A 260 4.97 3.42 -27.17
N ARG A 261 4.27 2.49 -26.51
CA ARG A 261 3.83 1.24 -27.15
C ARG A 261 2.39 1.39 -27.67
N GLU A 262 2.26 2.00 -28.85
CA GLU A 262 1.12 1.81 -29.76
C GLU A 262 1.22 0.47 -30.50
#